data_AF-A0A1H2Z1Y4-F1
#
_entry.id   AF-A0A1H2Z1Y4-F1
#
_cell.length_a   1.000
_cell.length_b   1.000
_cell.length_c   1.000
_cell.angle_alpha   90.00
_cell.angle_beta   90.00
_cell.angle_gamma   90.00
#
_symmetry.space_group_name_H-M   'P 1'
#
loop_
_entity.id
_entity.type
_entity.pdbx_description
1 polymer ?
#
loop_
_entity_poly.entity_id
_entity_poly.type
_entity_poly.pdbx_seq_one_letter_code
_entity_poly.pdbx_strand_id
1 'polypeptide(L)'
;MKKSLLLLTALLIGFFSQAQTVAEIAMESVRQSDIKEKAAKDAQAAKDAIFNHPNADFIMSLEKMNIEQVRNFADEIANSGKTKWEFLKITENEKIGYCRVKYIDPSVPADLKEKITKGSEVCEKCFEVNFVLYFEGENKDLEIKGVKQYRFREVTGKYLDLFSTWQRVFKTNATLETALSDYSLLELKHRAVGVNYWFRKNETTWTISNHSNYSKTAQ
;
A
#
# COMPACT_ATOMS: atom_id res chain seq x y z
N MET A 1 -56.06 19.17 -58.24
CA MET A 1 -54.94 19.58 -57.36
C MET A 1 -54.98 19.04 -55.91
N LYS A 2 -56.15 18.80 -55.27
CA LYS A 2 -56.19 18.43 -53.84
C LYS A 2 -55.70 17.01 -53.47
N LYS A 3 -55.82 16.00 -54.35
CA LYS A 3 -55.41 14.61 -54.05
C LYS A 3 -53.88 14.40 -54.00
N SER A 4 -53.12 15.14 -54.81
CA SER A 4 -51.65 15.04 -54.85
C SER A 4 -50.98 15.62 -53.60
N LEU A 5 -51.58 16.65 -52.99
CA LEU A 5 -51.06 17.29 -51.78
C LEU A 5 -51.22 16.39 -50.55
N LEU A 6 -52.35 15.66 -50.47
CA LEU A 6 -52.63 14.66 -49.42
C LEU A 6 -51.69 13.46 -49.47
N LEU A 7 -51.33 12.99 -50.67
CA LEU A 7 -50.38 11.88 -50.83
C LEU A 7 -48.97 12.28 -50.39
N LEU A 8 -48.55 13.51 -50.70
CA LEU A 8 -47.23 14.03 -50.33
C LEU A 8 -47.10 14.19 -48.80
N THR A 9 -48.16 14.64 -48.13
CA THR A 9 -48.18 14.77 -46.67
C THR A 9 -48.16 13.41 -45.98
N ALA A 10 -48.92 12.43 -46.49
CA ALA A 10 -48.89 11.06 -45.95
C ALA A 10 -47.51 10.39 -46.10
N LEU A 11 -46.83 10.59 -47.24
CA LEU A 11 -45.46 10.12 -47.47
C LEU A 11 -44.46 10.77 -46.52
N LEU A 12 -44.54 12.09 -46.32
CA LEU A 12 -43.67 12.82 -45.39
C LEU A 12 -43.87 12.30 -43.95
N ILE A 13 -45.11 12.14 -43.48
CA ILE A 13 -45.40 11.61 -42.14
C ILE A 13 -44.82 10.19 -41.97
N GLY A 14 -44.93 9.34 -43.00
CA GLY A 14 -44.34 8.00 -43.00
C GLY A 14 -42.81 8.01 -42.87
N PHE A 15 -42.12 8.89 -43.61
CA PHE A 15 -40.67 9.05 -43.50
C PHE A 15 -40.22 9.61 -42.14
N PHE A 16 -40.97 10.56 -41.59
CA PHE A 16 -40.70 11.10 -40.25
C PHE A 16 -40.86 10.03 -39.16
N SER A 17 -41.92 9.21 -39.25
CA SER A 17 -42.13 8.10 -38.30
C SER A 17 -40.99 7.07 -38.37
N GLN A 18 -40.55 6.69 -39.58
CA GLN A 18 -39.45 5.74 -39.74
C GLN A 18 -38.11 6.32 -39.25
N ALA A 19 -37.84 7.59 -39.53
CA ALA A 19 -36.63 8.26 -39.05
C ALA A 19 -36.58 8.33 -37.51
N GLN A 20 -37.72 8.57 -36.86
CA GLN A 20 -37.82 8.61 -35.40
C GLN A 20 -37.55 7.22 -34.78
N THR A 21 -38.12 6.15 -35.34
CA THR A 21 -37.86 4.78 -34.89
C THR A 21 -36.40 4.37 -35.05
N VAL A 22 -35.76 4.73 -36.17
CA VAL A 22 -34.33 4.44 -36.39
C VAL A 22 -33.45 5.19 -35.39
N ALA A 23 -33.78 6.45 -35.08
CA ALA A 23 -33.06 7.23 -34.08
C ALA A 23 -33.19 6.63 -32.67
N GLU A 24 -34.38 6.16 -32.28
CA GLU A 24 -34.61 5.50 -30.99
C GLU A 24 -33.82 4.19 -30.87
N ILE A 25 -33.81 3.36 -31.92
CA ILE A 25 -33.04 2.11 -31.95
C ILE A 25 -31.53 2.39 -31.84
N ALA A 26 -31.03 3.41 -32.55
CA ALA A 26 -29.62 3.80 -32.50
C ALA A 26 -29.24 4.32 -31.10
N MET A 27 -30.07 5.15 -30.48
CA MET A 27 -29.82 5.67 -29.13
C MET A 27 -29.84 4.56 -28.07
N GLU A 28 -30.77 3.60 -28.17
CA GLU A 28 -30.80 2.46 -27.25
C GLU A 28 -29.58 1.55 -27.44
N SER A 29 -29.12 1.34 -28.68
CA SER A 29 -27.89 0.59 -28.95
C SER A 29 -26.65 1.23 -28.31
N VAL A 30 -26.52 2.56 -28.38
CA VAL A 30 -25.42 3.32 -27.75
C VAL A 30 -25.52 3.23 -26.23
N ARG A 31 -26.72 3.39 -25.66
CA ARG A 31 -26.93 3.24 -24.23
C ARG A 31 -26.55 1.85 -23.73
N GLN A 32 -26.87 0.80 -24.48
CA GLN A 32 -26.52 -0.58 -24.14
C GLN A 32 -25.00 -0.83 -24.26
N SER A 33 -24.30 -0.22 -25.21
CA SER A 33 -22.83 -0.32 -25.27
C SER A 33 -22.16 0.36 -24.08
N ASP A 34 -22.65 1.55 -23.68
CA ASP A 34 -22.10 2.29 -22.54
C ASP A 34 -22.31 1.54 -21.21
N ILE A 35 -23.47 0.92 -21.03
CA ILE A 35 -23.76 0.08 -19.86
C ILE A 35 -22.82 -1.13 -19.81
N LYS A 36 -22.57 -1.80 -20.94
CA LYS A 36 -21.66 -2.95 -21.02
C LYS A 36 -20.22 -2.55 -20.75
N GLU A 37 -19.76 -1.42 -21.30
CA GLU A 37 -18.42 -0.90 -21.05
C GLU A 37 -18.24 -0.53 -19.57
N LYS A 38 -19.23 0.15 -18.97
CA LYS A 38 -19.23 0.46 -17.55
C LYS A 38 -19.19 -0.80 -16.70
N ALA A 39 -20.05 -1.79 -16.98
CA ALA A 39 -20.07 -3.06 -16.24
C ALA A 39 -18.75 -3.82 -16.36
N ALA A 40 -18.08 -3.79 -17.51
CA ALA A 40 -16.77 -4.40 -17.69
C ALA A 40 -15.66 -3.67 -16.89
N LYS A 41 -15.70 -2.33 -16.85
CA LYS A 41 -14.79 -1.53 -16.02
C LYS A 41 -15.04 -1.75 -14.53
N ASP A 42 -16.30 -1.81 -14.09
CA ASP A 42 -16.67 -2.07 -12.71
C ASP A 42 -16.29 -3.50 -12.29
N ALA A 43 -16.47 -4.49 -13.16
CA ALA A 43 -16.03 -5.87 -12.92
C ALA A 43 -14.51 -6.02 -12.89
N GLN A 44 -13.78 -5.28 -13.74
CA GLN A 44 -12.32 -5.24 -13.68
C GLN A 44 -11.84 -4.52 -12.41
N ALA A 45 -12.47 -3.42 -12.02
CA ALA A 45 -12.18 -2.72 -10.77
C ALA A 45 -12.49 -3.59 -9.54
N ALA A 46 -13.54 -4.41 -9.57
CA ALA A 46 -13.84 -5.38 -8.51
C ALA A 46 -12.84 -6.54 -8.45
N LYS A 47 -12.33 -7.01 -9.60
CA LYS A 47 -11.24 -8.00 -9.65
C LYS A 47 -9.93 -7.41 -9.16
N ASP A 48 -9.62 -6.18 -9.59
CA ASP A 48 -8.48 -5.41 -9.13
C ASP A 48 -8.63 -5.00 -7.65
N ALA A 49 -9.82 -5.06 -7.05
CA ALA A 49 -10.04 -4.78 -5.62
C ALA A 49 -9.63 -5.95 -4.71
N ILE A 50 -9.54 -7.18 -5.22
CA ILE A 50 -9.08 -8.33 -4.43
C ILE A 50 -7.55 -8.32 -4.46
N PHE A 51 -6.93 -7.91 -3.35
CA PHE A 51 -5.49 -8.05 -3.18
C PHE A 51 -5.12 -9.53 -3.01
N ASN A 52 -4.92 -10.22 -4.14
CA ASN A 52 -4.59 -11.63 -4.17
C ASN A 52 -3.08 -11.85 -3.94
N HIS A 53 -2.68 -11.81 -2.68
CA HIS A 53 -1.31 -12.07 -2.24
C HIS A 53 -1.32 -13.10 -1.10
N PRO A 54 -0.37 -14.06 -1.04
CA PRO A 54 -0.34 -15.09 0.02
C PRO A 54 -0.34 -14.52 1.44
N ASN A 55 0.20 -13.32 1.61
CA ASN A 55 0.26 -12.59 2.89
C ASN A 55 -0.64 -11.35 2.92
N ALA A 56 -1.73 -11.32 2.15
CA ALA A 56 -2.56 -10.12 2.01
C ALA A 56 -2.99 -9.53 3.36
N ASP A 57 -3.61 -10.33 4.23
CA ASP A 57 -4.09 -9.88 5.54
C ASP A 57 -2.96 -9.35 6.42
N PHE A 58 -1.81 -10.02 6.41
CA PHE A 58 -0.64 -9.60 7.17
C PHE A 58 -0.10 -8.26 6.66
N ILE A 59 0.07 -8.10 5.34
CA ILE A 59 0.52 -6.83 4.74
C ILE A 59 -0.44 -5.70 5.10
N MET A 60 -1.75 -5.95 5.00
CA MET A 60 -2.76 -4.96 5.36
C MET A 60 -2.70 -4.59 6.85
N SER A 61 -2.37 -5.56 7.73
CA SER A 61 -2.20 -5.31 9.16
C SER A 61 -1.03 -4.38 9.49
N LEU A 62 -0.02 -4.25 8.60
CA LEU A 62 1.14 -3.37 8.81
C LEU A 62 0.77 -1.87 8.81
N GLU A 63 -0.47 -1.53 8.46
CA GLU A 63 -0.98 -0.17 8.49
C GLU A 63 -1.55 0.26 9.83
N LYS A 64 -1.95 -0.73 10.63
CA LYS A 64 -2.64 -0.52 11.89
C LYS A 64 -2.25 -1.63 12.86
N MET A 65 -1.23 -1.33 13.64
CA MET A 65 -0.66 -2.22 14.63
C MET A 65 -0.81 -1.62 16.03
N ASN A 66 -0.85 -2.48 17.04
CA ASN A 66 -0.54 -2.14 18.42
C ASN A 66 0.97 -2.31 18.70
N ILE A 67 1.42 -1.95 19.91
CA ILE A 67 2.85 -1.98 20.26
C ILE A 67 3.45 -3.39 20.29
N GLU A 68 2.66 -4.41 20.61
CA GLU A 68 3.11 -5.81 20.59
C GLU A 68 3.37 -6.27 19.15
N GLN A 69 2.46 -5.95 18.23
CA GLN A 69 2.63 -6.23 16.80
C GLN A 69 3.83 -5.49 16.20
N VAL A 70 4.06 -4.23 16.61
CA VAL A 70 5.26 -3.46 16.24
C VAL A 70 6.54 -4.18 16.67
N ARG A 71 6.60 -4.63 17.93
CA ARG A 71 7.74 -5.38 18.46
C ARG A 71 7.95 -6.67 17.68
N ASN A 72 6.89 -7.47 17.52
CA ASN A 72 6.95 -8.77 16.85
C ASN A 72 7.41 -8.64 15.40
N PHE A 73 6.84 -7.71 14.63
CA PHE A 73 7.25 -7.53 13.25
C PHE A 73 8.70 -7.04 13.14
N ALA A 74 9.11 -6.11 13.99
CA ALA A 74 10.50 -5.67 14.02
C ALA A 74 11.46 -6.82 14.38
N ASP A 75 11.08 -7.69 15.32
CA ASP A 75 11.87 -8.86 15.72
C ASP A 75 11.97 -9.87 14.58
N GLU A 76 10.88 -10.12 13.85
CA GLU A 76 10.91 -10.96 12.66
C GLU A 76 11.90 -10.44 11.61
N ILE A 77 11.91 -9.13 11.36
CA ILE A 77 12.85 -8.51 10.43
C ILE A 77 14.28 -8.74 10.91
N ALA A 78 14.57 -8.36 12.16
CA ALA A 78 15.90 -8.46 12.77
C ALA A 78 16.42 -9.91 12.79
N ASN A 79 15.54 -10.89 13.06
CA ASN A 79 15.89 -12.31 13.14
C ASN A 79 16.02 -12.99 11.77
N SER A 80 15.39 -12.44 10.72
CA SER A 80 15.47 -12.98 9.35
C SER A 80 16.78 -12.68 8.63
N GLY A 81 17.54 -11.72 9.15
CA GLY A 81 18.82 -11.28 8.58
C GLY A 81 19.98 -12.24 8.87
N LYS A 82 21.12 -11.96 8.22
CA LYS A 82 22.38 -12.66 8.51
C LYS A 82 22.96 -12.20 9.84
N THR A 83 22.86 -10.92 10.12
CA THR A 83 23.34 -10.33 11.38
C THR A 83 22.42 -10.74 12.52
N LYS A 84 22.99 -11.23 13.63
CA LYS A 84 22.23 -11.63 14.84
C LYS A 84 22.00 -10.44 15.74
N TRP A 85 21.10 -9.58 15.32
CA TRP A 85 20.72 -8.35 16.03
C TRP A 85 20.15 -8.65 17.42
N GLU A 86 20.63 -7.94 18.43
CA GLU A 86 20.08 -8.00 19.79
C GLU A 86 19.14 -6.82 20.01
N PHE A 87 17.96 -7.08 20.59
CA PHE A 87 17.04 -6.00 20.94
C PHE A 87 17.65 -5.05 21.95
N LEU A 88 17.43 -3.75 21.74
CA LEU A 88 17.90 -2.71 22.65
C LEU A 88 16.79 -2.04 23.47
N LYS A 89 15.59 -1.78 22.90
CA LYS A 89 15.18 -0.39 22.58
C LYS A 89 13.86 -0.25 21.82
N ILE A 90 12.74 0.15 22.44
CA ILE A 90 11.67 0.88 21.74
C ILE A 90 11.69 2.35 22.18
N THR A 91 11.62 3.27 21.22
CA THR A 91 11.49 4.71 21.47
C THR A 91 10.27 5.26 20.75
N GLU A 92 9.41 5.97 21.48
CA GLU A 92 8.27 6.71 20.92
C GLU A 92 8.45 8.21 21.05
N ASN A 93 7.99 8.95 20.04
CA ASN A 93 7.85 10.40 20.08
C ASN A 93 6.50 10.78 19.49
N GLU A 94 5.51 10.95 20.36
CA GLU A 94 4.13 11.30 19.98
C GLU A 94 4.05 12.66 19.29
N LYS A 95 4.90 13.63 19.67
CA LYS A 95 4.90 14.98 19.08
C LYS A 95 5.17 14.98 17.58
N ILE A 96 6.03 14.08 17.11
CA ILE A 96 6.37 13.95 15.69
C ILE A 96 5.73 12.71 15.06
N GLY A 97 4.88 11.98 15.79
CA GLY A 97 4.18 10.79 15.29
C GLY A 97 5.11 9.65 14.89
N TYR A 98 6.08 9.31 15.74
CA TYR A 98 7.14 8.36 15.38
C TYR A 98 7.38 7.29 16.45
N CYS A 99 7.64 6.06 16.01
CA CYS A 99 8.07 4.95 16.84
C CYS A 99 9.25 4.22 16.17
N ARG A 100 10.26 3.85 16.96
CA ARG A 100 11.47 3.16 16.50
C ARG A 100 11.75 1.96 17.38
N VAL A 101 11.92 0.80 16.75
CA VAL A 101 12.46 -0.39 17.39
C VAL A 101 13.93 -0.52 17.00
N LYS A 102 14.82 -0.43 17.99
CA LYS A 102 16.27 -0.41 17.83
C LYS A 102 16.88 -1.73 18.29
N TYR A 103 17.83 -2.20 17.51
CA TYR A 103 18.66 -3.36 17.78
C TYR A 103 20.13 -2.98 17.67
N ILE A 104 20.99 -3.79 18.26
CA ILE A 104 22.44 -3.57 18.32
C ILE A 104 23.19 -4.82 17.92
N ASP A 105 24.35 -4.64 17.28
CA ASP A 105 25.26 -5.74 16.97
C ASP A 105 25.80 -6.35 18.30
N PRO A 106 25.79 -7.68 18.46
CA PRO A 106 26.26 -8.35 19.67
C PRO A 106 27.75 -8.08 19.93
N SER A 107 28.53 -7.74 18.90
CA SER A 107 29.95 -7.41 19.01
C SER A 107 30.23 -6.09 19.74
N VAL A 108 29.21 -5.27 20.04
CA VAL A 108 29.39 -3.99 20.71
C VAL A 108 29.68 -4.21 22.21
N PRO A 109 30.74 -3.62 22.78
CA PRO A 109 31.06 -3.72 24.21
C PRO A 109 29.92 -3.23 25.12
N ALA A 110 29.76 -3.85 26.29
CA ALA A 110 28.63 -3.59 27.20
C ALA A 110 28.59 -2.12 27.72
N ASP A 111 29.75 -1.53 27.99
CA ASP A 111 29.87 -0.12 28.39
C ASP A 111 29.40 0.83 27.28
N LEU A 112 29.71 0.50 26.03
CA LEU A 112 29.24 1.24 24.86
C LEU A 112 27.73 1.02 24.62
N LYS A 113 27.22 -0.22 24.80
CA LYS A 113 25.77 -0.51 24.74
C LYS A 113 25.00 0.34 25.76
N GLU A 114 25.52 0.50 26.97
CA GLU A 114 24.88 1.32 28.01
C GLU A 114 24.82 2.80 27.60
N LYS A 115 25.93 3.36 27.10
CA LYS A 115 25.99 4.74 26.60
C LYS A 115 25.02 4.98 25.44
N ILE A 116 24.97 4.07 24.48
CA ILE A 116 24.02 4.10 23.36
C ILE A 116 22.57 4.05 23.86
N THR A 117 22.29 3.19 24.84
CA THR A 117 20.95 3.05 25.43
C THR A 117 20.51 4.35 26.11
N LYS A 118 21.42 5.03 26.81
CA LYS A 118 21.21 6.34 27.44
C LYS A 118 21.16 7.49 26.44
N GLY A 119 21.56 7.27 25.18
CA GLY A 119 21.62 8.30 24.15
C GLY A 119 22.82 9.24 24.29
N SER A 120 23.84 8.85 25.06
CA SER A 120 25.07 9.63 25.23
C SER A 120 26.13 9.33 24.17
N GLU A 121 25.86 8.40 23.25
CA GLU A 121 26.76 7.98 22.18
C GLU A 121 25.95 7.58 20.93
N VAL A 122 26.53 7.81 19.75
CA VAL A 122 25.93 7.40 18.47
C VAL A 122 26.13 5.90 18.26
N CYS A 123 25.12 5.22 17.75
CA CYS A 123 25.22 3.80 17.46
C CYS A 123 25.49 3.55 15.98
N GLU A 124 26.76 3.33 15.63
CA GLU A 124 27.17 3.01 14.26
C GLU A 124 26.79 1.57 13.84
N LYS A 125 26.68 0.66 14.82
CA LYS A 125 26.32 -0.75 14.63
C LYS A 125 24.91 -1.05 15.16
N CYS A 126 23.95 -0.19 14.82
CA CYS A 126 22.55 -0.40 15.14
C CYS A 126 21.73 -0.70 13.89
N PHE A 127 20.65 -1.43 14.12
CA PHE A 127 19.60 -1.69 13.15
C PHE A 127 18.29 -1.12 13.68
N GLU A 128 17.55 -0.41 12.84
CA GLU A 128 16.37 0.34 13.26
C GLU A 128 15.20 0.04 12.33
N VAL A 129 14.08 -0.38 12.92
CA VAL A 129 12.80 -0.55 12.23
C VAL A 129 11.90 0.61 12.65
N ASN A 130 11.42 1.36 11.67
CA ASN A 130 10.74 2.64 11.87
C ASN A 130 9.25 2.51 11.58
N PHE A 131 8.45 3.18 12.41
CA PHE A 131 7.00 3.19 12.35
C PHE A 131 6.50 4.62 12.49
N VAL A 132 5.38 4.92 11.84
CA VAL A 132 4.57 6.12 12.12
C VAL A 132 3.67 5.79 13.30
N LEU A 133 3.62 6.67 14.29
CA LEU A 133 2.70 6.64 15.42
C LEU A 133 1.60 7.68 15.17
N TYR A 134 0.34 7.28 15.29
CA TYR A 134 -0.81 8.15 15.14
C TYR A 134 -1.94 7.75 16.08
N PHE A 135 -2.95 8.61 16.23
CA PHE A 135 -4.12 8.35 17.05
C PHE A 135 -5.35 8.25 16.15
N GLU A 136 -5.89 7.04 16.01
CA GLU A 136 -7.07 6.79 15.20
C GLU A 136 -8.33 7.30 15.91
N GLY A 137 -9.16 8.06 15.18
CA GLY A 137 -10.35 8.69 15.74
C GLY A 137 -10.05 9.89 16.65
N GLU A 138 -8.81 10.41 16.64
CA GLU A 138 -8.50 11.67 17.32
C GLU A 138 -9.30 12.83 16.72
N ASN A 139 -9.91 13.66 17.57
CA ASN A 139 -10.49 14.93 17.20
C ASN A 139 -10.11 15.98 18.24
N LYS A 140 -9.20 16.87 17.86
CA LYS A 140 -8.63 17.88 18.77
C LYS A 140 -9.65 18.95 19.17
N ASP A 141 -10.58 19.30 18.29
CA ASP A 141 -11.62 20.29 18.56
C ASP A 141 -12.65 19.77 19.57
N LEU A 142 -12.86 18.45 19.58
CA LEU A 142 -13.74 17.76 20.52
C LEU A 142 -12.99 17.14 21.72
N GLU A 143 -11.69 17.42 21.86
CA GLU A 143 -10.81 16.85 22.90
C GLU A 143 -10.79 15.30 22.95
N ILE A 144 -11.11 14.64 21.83
CA ILE A 144 -11.07 13.19 21.69
C ILE A 144 -9.62 12.77 21.37
N LYS A 145 -9.00 12.00 22.27
CA LYS A 145 -7.60 11.56 22.11
C LYS A 145 -7.37 10.48 21.04
N GLY A 146 -8.41 9.74 20.65
CA GLY A 146 -8.27 8.59 19.75
C GLY A 146 -7.55 7.38 20.37
N VAL A 147 -7.36 6.33 19.58
CA VAL A 147 -6.64 5.12 19.96
C VAL A 147 -5.25 5.13 19.33
N LYS A 148 -4.21 4.95 20.14
CA LYS A 148 -2.83 4.89 19.64
C LYS A 148 -2.66 3.70 18.68
N GLN A 149 -2.14 3.97 17.49
CA GLN A 149 -1.89 3.00 16.43
C GLN A 149 -0.51 3.25 15.82
N TYR A 150 0.03 2.22 15.17
CA TYR A 150 1.30 2.30 14.46
C TYR A 150 1.17 1.77 13.05
N ARG A 151 1.91 2.38 12.12
CA ARG A 151 2.07 1.93 10.74
C ARG A 151 3.53 1.69 10.45
N PHE A 152 3.88 0.55 9.85
CA PHE A 152 5.23 0.30 9.38
C PHE A 152 5.63 1.37 8.37
N ARG A 153 6.77 2.03 8.59
CA ARG A 153 7.28 3.09 7.72
C ARG A 153 8.39 2.55 6.85
N GLU A 154 9.47 2.09 7.46
CA GLU A 154 10.65 1.64 6.73
C GLU A 154 11.63 0.89 7.63
N VAL A 155 12.54 0.15 7.00
CA VAL A 155 13.75 -0.40 7.61
C VAL A 155 14.90 -0.27 6.63
N THR A 156 16.08 0.12 7.12
CA THR A 156 17.30 0.27 6.31
C THR A 156 18.39 -0.65 6.83
N GLY A 157 19.15 -1.27 5.93
CA GLY A 157 20.21 -2.20 6.29
C GLY A 157 20.97 -2.75 5.08
N LYS A 158 21.67 -3.87 5.30
CA LYS A 158 22.34 -4.61 4.23
C LYS A 158 21.31 -5.41 3.44
N TYR A 159 21.58 -5.62 2.15
CA TYR A 159 20.71 -6.42 1.27
C TYR A 159 20.36 -7.78 1.89
N LEU A 160 21.37 -8.52 2.35
CA LEU A 160 21.20 -9.86 2.92
C LEU A 160 20.48 -9.87 4.28
N ASP A 161 20.43 -8.74 4.98
CA ASP A 161 19.69 -8.63 6.23
C ASP A 161 18.19 -8.36 5.97
N LEU A 162 17.86 -7.74 4.84
CA LEU A 162 16.48 -7.35 4.51
C LEU A 162 15.80 -8.30 3.51
N PHE A 163 16.56 -8.94 2.61
CA PHE A 163 16.00 -9.72 1.50
C PHE A 163 15.09 -10.86 2.00
N SER A 164 15.47 -11.56 3.07
CA SER A 164 14.66 -12.66 3.64
C SER A 164 13.26 -12.18 4.04
N THR A 165 13.16 -10.99 4.63
CA THR A 165 11.87 -10.36 4.93
C THR A 165 11.14 -9.98 3.65
N TRP A 166 11.83 -9.32 2.71
CA TRP A 166 11.23 -8.90 1.45
C TRP A 166 10.58 -10.06 0.69
N GLN A 167 11.33 -11.14 0.53
CA GLN A 167 10.88 -12.36 -0.13
C GLN A 167 9.69 -12.98 0.62
N ARG A 168 9.84 -13.21 1.93
CA ARG A 168 8.81 -13.89 2.72
C ARG A 168 7.50 -13.13 2.77
N VAL A 169 7.55 -11.81 2.94
CA VAL A 169 6.38 -10.98 3.24
C VAL A 169 5.77 -10.37 1.99
N PHE A 170 6.57 -9.75 1.11
CA PHE A 170 6.07 -8.85 0.07
C PHE A 170 6.19 -9.40 -1.35
N LYS A 171 7.21 -10.24 -1.63
CA LYS A 171 7.50 -10.80 -2.95
C LYS A 171 7.97 -12.25 -2.85
N THR A 172 7.02 -13.16 -2.64
CA THR A 172 7.30 -14.59 -2.42
C THR A 172 7.95 -15.30 -3.60
N ASN A 173 7.87 -14.73 -4.80
CA ASN A 173 8.50 -15.23 -6.02
C ASN A 173 9.88 -14.61 -6.32
N ALA A 174 10.34 -13.63 -5.54
CA ALA A 174 11.67 -13.06 -5.74
C ALA A 174 12.75 -14.07 -5.33
N THR A 175 13.86 -14.14 -6.07
CA THR A 175 15.06 -14.86 -5.63
C THR A 175 16.16 -13.86 -5.29
N LEU A 176 17.15 -14.33 -4.52
CA LEU A 176 18.23 -13.50 -4.01
C LEU A 176 19.00 -12.80 -5.15
N GLU A 177 19.23 -13.52 -6.23
CA GLU A 177 19.97 -13.04 -7.40
C GLU A 177 19.06 -12.24 -8.34
N THR A 178 17.84 -12.71 -8.62
CA THR A 178 16.98 -12.08 -9.64
C THR A 178 16.49 -10.71 -9.20
N ALA A 179 16.27 -10.48 -7.90
CA ALA A 179 15.85 -9.19 -7.38
C ALA A 179 16.89 -8.07 -7.59
N LEU A 180 18.16 -8.40 -7.80
CA LEU A 180 19.20 -7.41 -8.13
C LEU A 180 19.15 -6.96 -9.59
N SER A 181 18.61 -7.79 -10.49
CA SER A 181 18.56 -7.53 -11.93
C SER A 181 17.17 -7.14 -12.44
N ASP A 182 16.10 -7.58 -11.77
CA ASP A 182 14.71 -7.32 -12.13
C ASP A 182 14.04 -6.37 -11.13
N TYR A 183 13.96 -5.10 -11.52
CA TYR A 183 13.35 -4.05 -10.71
C TYR A 183 11.85 -4.24 -10.45
N SER A 184 11.13 -5.07 -11.22
CA SER A 184 9.72 -5.37 -10.95
C SER A 184 9.53 -6.23 -9.69
N LEU A 185 10.59 -6.94 -9.28
CA LEU A 185 10.63 -7.70 -8.04
C LEU A 185 10.95 -6.82 -6.82
N LEU A 186 11.24 -5.54 -7.02
CA LEU A 186 11.58 -4.56 -5.97
C LEU A 186 10.40 -3.65 -5.59
N GLU A 187 9.20 -3.90 -6.14
CA GLU A 187 7.99 -3.15 -5.82
C GLU A 187 6.77 -4.07 -5.70
N LEU A 188 6.08 -4.01 -4.57
CA LEU A 188 4.75 -4.57 -4.38
C LEU A 188 3.73 -3.43 -4.44
N LYS A 189 2.92 -3.38 -5.50
CA LYS A 189 1.94 -2.31 -5.71
C LYS A 189 0.59 -2.88 -6.10
N HIS A 190 -0.45 -2.46 -5.39
CA HIS A 190 -1.83 -2.82 -5.70
C HIS A 190 -2.75 -1.61 -5.51
N ARG A 191 -3.06 -0.94 -6.62
CA ARG A 191 -3.69 0.39 -6.60
C ARG A 191 -5.08 0.40 -5.99
N ALA A 192 -5.88 -0.65 -6.19
CA ALA A 192 -7.26 -0.65 -5.74
C ALA A 192 -7.40 -0.68 -4.22
N VAL A 193 -6.45 -1.31 -3.52
CA VAL A 193 -6.41 -1.36 -2.05
C VAL A 193 -5.36 -0.41 -1.45
N GLY A 194 -4.72 0.41 -2.27
CA GLY A 194 -3.74 1.40 -1.81
C GLY A 194 -2.38 0.83 -1.35
N VAL A 195 -2.12 -0.48 -1.50
CA VAL A 195 -0.86 -1.12 -1.12
C VAL A 195 0.28 -0.67 -2.04
N ASN A 196 1.40 -0.24 -1.45
CA ASN A 196 2.61 0.15 -2.16
C ASN A 196 3.85 0.03 -1.25
N TYR A 197 4.65 -1.02 -1.43
CA TYR A 197 5.92 -1.23 -0.72
C TYR A 197 7.07 -1.33 -1.71
N TRP A 198 8.21 -0.74 -1.34
CA TRP A 198 9.42 -0.74 -2.16
C TRP A 198 10.56 -1.42 -1.42
N PHE A 199 11.45 -2.08 -2.17
CA PHE A 199 12.73 -2.59 -1.68
C PHE A 199 13.85 -2.05 -2.57
N ARG A 200 14.48 -0.94 -2.16
CA ARG A 200 15.39 -0.20 -3.03
C ARG A 200 16.75 0.01 -2.40
N LYS A 201 17.76 0.13 -3.25
CA LYS A 201 19.12 0.52 -2.87
C LYS A 201 19.25 2.04 -2.93
N ASN A 202 19.81 2.64 -1.89
CA ASN A 202 20.32 4.01 -1.89
C ASN A 202 21.80 3.99 -1.52
N GLU A 203 22.65 4.42 -2.46
CA GLU A 203 24.12 4.36 -2.39
C GLU A 203 24.64 2.96 -2.02
N THR A 204 24.84 2.72 -0.72
CA THR A 204 25.38 1.49 -0.14
C THR A 204 24.37 0.72 0.71
N THR A 205 23.20 1.29 0.97
CA THR A 205 22.18 0.74 1.88
C THR A 205 20.95 0.29 1.11
N TRP A 206 20.24 -0.70 1.65
CA TRP A 206 18.96 -1.15 1.14
C TRP A 206 17.86 -0.74 2.11
N THR A 207 16.69 -0.41 1.58
CA THR A 207 15.53 0.01 2.37
C THR A 207 14.29 -0.73 1.91
N ILE A 208 13.55 -1.32 2.85
CA ILE A 208 12.14 -1.68 2.65
C ILE A 208 11.32 -0.50 3.15
N SER A 209 10.50 0.11 2.31
CA SER A 209 9.69 1.28 2.66
C SER A 209 8.23 1.12 2.29
N ASN A 210 7.36 1.66 3.14
CA ASN A 210 5.93 1.71 2.95
C ASN A 210 5.51 3.06 2.36
N HIS A 211 4.97 3.02 1.15
CA HIS A 211 4.42 4.15 0.41
C HIS A 211 2.91 3.98 0.16
N SER A 212 2.27 3.08 0.91
CA SER A 212 0.87 2.77 0.75
C SER A 212 0.01 3.97 1.12
N ASN A 213 -1.07 4.14 0.38
CA ASN A 213 -2.03 5.21 0.62
C ASN A 213 -3.44 4.62 0.75
N TYR A 214 -3.83 4.37 2.01
CA TYR A 214 -5.16 3.85 2.36
C TYR A 214 -6.23 4.95 2.44
N SER A 215 -5.94 6.19 2.01
CA SER A 215 -6.85 7.34 2.06
C SER A 215 -8.05 7.27 1.11
N LYS A 216 -8.50 6.08 0.68
CA LYS A 216 -9.61 5.90 -0.26
C LYS A 216 -10.74 4.99 0.23
N THR A 217 -10.60 4.34 1.38
CA THR A 217 -11.63 3.42 1.91
C THR A 217 -12.37 3.94 3.14
N ALA A 218 -12.01 5.10 3.67
CA ALA A 218 -12.84 5.82 4.64
C ALA A 218 -13.63 6.91 3.89
N GLN A 219 -14.78 6.51 3.33
CA GLN A 219 -15.91 7.42 3.10
C GLN A 219 -16.71 7.54 4.40
#